data_AF-A0A963E2D2-F1
#
_entry.id   AF-A0A963E2D2-F1
#
_cell.length_a   1.000
_cell.length_b   1.000
_cell.length_c   1.000
_cell.angle_alpha   90.00
_cell.angle_beta   90.00
_cell.angle_gamma   90.00
#
_symmetry.space_group_name_H-M   'P 1'
#
loop_
_entity.id
_entity.type
_entity.pdbx_description
1 polymer ?
#
loop_
_entity_poly.entity_id
_entity_poly.type
_entity_poly.pdbx_seq_one_letter_code
_entity_poly.pdbx_strand_id
1 'polypeptide(L)'
;MRAPIVLALLLATTPATAQKVYKCTAANGTTEFSQRPCSDDPDKVQTVDTSRSLKTGSGGSVADQSDFASMNEVRRRCQVRLDNISSRYAGQRRRIADEIAALESRVARTNNNLAGATLESGLRQQIAGLAAERGSLSTAESQEMQAAREQCAAEELAEQERIDRDKAAREEKAKPAAPKAPEPDNPEKL
;
A
#
# COMPACT_ATOMS: atom_id res chain seq x y z
N MET A 1 26.57 -50.98 -17.54
CA MET A 1 28.05 -50.97 -17.49
C MET A 1 28.52 -49.56 -17.80
N ARG A 2 29.37 -49.00 -16.92
CA ARG A 2 30.31 -47.88 -17.10
C ARG A 2 29.72 -46.47 -17.36
N ALA A 3 29.90 -45.63 -16.34
CA ALA A 3 29.80 -44.17 -16.35
C ALA A 3 31.08 -43.51 -16.97
N PRO A 4 31.44 -42.25 -16.67
CA PRO A 4 31.00 -40.97 -17.26
C PRO A 4 32.19 -40.11 -17.77
N ILE A 5 31.96 -39.04 -18.55
CA ILE A 5 32.95 -37.96 -18.84
C ILE A 5 32.13 -36.65 -18.99
N VAL A 6 31.94 -35.80 -17.97
CA VAL A 6 32.79 -34.71 -17.45
C VAL A 6 33.59 -33.94 -18.53
N LEU A 7 33.03 -32.80 -18.97
CA LEU A 7 33.76 -31.61 -19.46
C LEU A 7 32.80 -30.41 -19.35
N ALA A 8 32.67 -29.71 -18.22
CA ALA A 8 33.58 -28.70 -17.66
C ALA A 8 33.91 -27.54 -18.63
N LEU A 9 33.45 -26.34 -18.21
CA LEU A 9 33.94 -25.00 -18.57
C LEU A 9 33.66 -24.47 -19.99
N LEU A 10 32.74 -23.50 -20.09
CA LEU A 10 33.11 -22.11 -20.40
C LEU A 10 31.92 -21.17 -20.10
N LEU A 11 31.91 -20.65 -18.87
CA LEU A 11 31.17 -19.44 -18.53
C LEU A 11 31.89 -18.26 -19.21
N ALA A 12 31.33 -17.75 -20.30
CA ALA A 12 31.72 -16.45 -20.84
C ALA A 12 31.06 -15.35 -20.00
N THR A 13 31.73 -14.94 -18.92
CA THR A 13 31.44 -13.71 -18.20
C THR A 13 31.92 -12.53 -19.04
N THR A 14 31.05 -11.95 -19.87
CA THR A 14 31.31 -10.65 -20.48
C THR A 14 31.24 -9.56 -19.40
N PRO A 15 32.28 -8.74 -19.19
CA PRO A 15 32.19 -7.60 -18.29
C PRO A 15 31.20 -6.58 -18.86
N ALA A 16 30.21 -6.20 -18.05
CA ALA A 16 29.30 -5.09 -18.34
C ALA A 16 30.11 -3.78 -18.42
N THR A 17 30.44 -3.35 -19.62
CA THR A 17 31.02 -2.02 -19.85
C THR A 17 30.00 -0.97 -19.46
N ALA A 18 30.36 -0.07 -18.54
CA ALA A 18 29.55 1.08 -18.15
C ALA A 18 29.04 1.83 -19.39
N GLN A 19 27.74 1.73 -19.69
CA GLN A 19 27.14 2.41 -20.84
C GLN A 19 27.05 3.91 -20.55
N LYS A 20 27.90 4.69 -21.21
CA LYS A 20 27.79 6.16 -21.24
C LYS A 20 26.68 6.52 -22.24
N VAL A 21 25.63 7.18 -21.76
CA VAL A 21 24.55 7.71 -22.61
C VAL A 21 24.79 9.19 -22.82
N TYR A 22 24.81 9.62 -24.08
CA TYR A 22 25.13 10.98 -24.48
C TYR A 22 23.84 11.76 -24.75
N LYS A 23 23.77 13.00 -24.27
CA LYS A 23 22.67 13.91 -24.60
C LYS A 23 23.03 14.67 -25.87
N CYS A 24 22.20 14.54 -26.88
CA CYS A 24 22.43 15.10 -28.20
C CYS A 24 21.30 16.04 -28.58
N THR A 25 21.62 17.15 -29.22
CA THR A 25 20.62 18.07 -29.75
C THR A 25 20.51 17.87 -31.24
N ALA A 26 19.36 17.37 -31.70
CA ALA A 26 19.07 17.22 -33.13
C ALA A 26 18.91 18.59 -33.80
N ALA A 27 19.00 18.64 -35.13
CA ALA A 27 18.98 19.89 -35.91
C ALA A 27 17.69 20.72 -35.74
N ASN A 28 16.61 20.09 -35.27
CA ASN A 28 15.32 20.69 -34.93
C ASN A 28 15.24 21.19 -33.47
N GLY A 29 16.33 21.13 -32.70
CA GLY A 29 16.39 21.54 -31.30
C GLY A 29 15.86 20.51 -30.30
N THR A 30 15.43 19.31 -30.73
CA THR A 30 14.97 18.27 -29.79
C THR A 30 16.15 17.51 -29.19
N THR A 31 16.08 17.24 -27.89
CA THR A 31 17.11 16.46 -27.18
C THR A 31 16.85 14.97 -27.34
N GLU A 32 17.82 14.24 -27.88
CA GLU A 32 17.81 12.78 -28.05
C GLU A 32 18.96 12.14 -27.25
N PHE A 33 18.74 10.95 -26.70
CA PHE A 33 19.73 10.22 -25.91
C PHE A 33 20.28 9.05 -26.73
N SER A 34 21.59 9.05 -26.98
CA SER A 34 22.26 8.05 -27.80
C SER A 34 23.32 7.27 -27.01
N GLN A 35 23.47 5.98 -27.32
CA GLN A 35 24.53 5.13 -26.77
C GLN A 35 25.89 5.33 -27.48
N ARG A 36 25.93 6.17 -28.53
CA ARG A 36 27.14 6.56 -29.26
C ARG A 36 27.26 8.09 -29.26
N PRO A 37 28.49 8.66 -29.21
CA PRO A 37 28.68 10.10 -29.28
C PRO A 37 28.08 10.67 -30.56
N CYS A 38 27.34 11.77 -30.46
CA CYS A 38 26.61 12.35 -31.59
C CYS A 38 27.43 13.31 -32.44
N SER A 39 28.68 13.57 -32.05
CA SER A 39 29.64 14.37 -32.78
C SER A 39 31.05 14.00 -32.29
N ASP A 40 32.05 14.09 -33.15
CA ASP A 40 33.48 13.92 -32.79
C ASP A 40 34.04 15.15 -32.03
N ASP A 41 33.22 16.21 -31.93
CA ASP A 41 33.55 17.49 -31.31
C ASP A 41 33.13 17.49 -29.82
N PRO A 42 34.07 17.45 -28.86
CA PRO A 42 33.79 17.24 -27.43
C PRO A 42 32.94 18.34 -26.81
N ASP A 43 32.96 19.54 -27.35
CA ASP A 43 32.18 20.70 -26.85
C ASP A 43 30.68 20.60 -27.16
N LYS A 44 30.28 19.71 -28.07
CA LYS A 44 28.87 19.44 -28.42
C LYS A 44 28.32 18.19 -27.75
N VAL A 45 29.12 17.50 -26.95
CA VAL A 45 28.79 16.22 -26.34
C VAL A 45 28.78 16.37 -24.82
N GLN A 46 27.59 16.67 -24.26
CA GLN A 46 27.41 16.57 -22.82
C GLN A 46 27.17 15.11 -22.46
N THR A 47 28.16 14.49 -21.80
CA THR A 47 27.97 13.23 -21.07
C THR A 47 27.09 13.52 -19.86
N VAL A 48 25.80 13.22 -19.99
CA VAL A 48 24.88 13.27 -18.86
C VAL A 48 24.99 11.94 -18.14
N ASP A 49 25.40 11.98 -16.87
CA ASP A 49 25.35 10.81 -16.02
C ASP A 49 23.87 10.44 -15.75
N THR A 50 23.34 9.55 -16.60
CA THR A 50 21.95 9.09 -16.53
C THR A 50 21.65 8.28 -15.27
N SER A 51 22.65 7.94 -14.45
CA SER A 51 22.45 7.33 -13.14
C SER A 51 21.53 8.16 -12.24
N ARG A 52 21.52 9.49 -12.40
CA ARG A 52 20.64 10.39 -11.67
C ARG A 52 19.31 10.66 -12.37
N SER A 53 19.28 10.60 -13.70
CA SER A 53 18.09 10.90 -14.52
C SER A 53 17.17 9.70 -14.75
N LEU A 54 17.63 8.47 -14.50
CA LEU A 54 16.78 7.26 -14.42
C LEU A 54 16.03 7.14 -13.08
N LYS A 55 15.95 8.21 -12.27
CA LYS A 55 14.92 8.35 -11.23
C LYS A 55 13.56 8.53 -11.90
N THR A 56 13.04 7.40 -12.36
CA THR A 56 11.74 7.20 -12.99
C THR A 56 10.61 7.78 -12.12
N GLY A 57 9.84 8.73 -12.66
CA GLY A 57 8.38 8.88 -12.49
C GLY A 57 7.77 9.16 -11.10
N SER A 58 8.50 8.99 -10.00
CA SER A 58 8.07 9.32 -8.64
C SER A 58 9.31 9.82 -7.90
N GLY A 59 9.45 11.14 -7.81
CA GLY A 59 10.70 11.84 -7.46
C GLY A 59 11.24 11.66 -6.03
N GLY A 60 10.90 10.57 -5.34
CA GLY A 60 11.39 10.24 -4.00
C GLY A 60 12.63 9.33 -4.00
N SER A 61 13.41 9.36 -2.92
CA SER A 61 14.40 8.32 -2.63
C SER A 61 13.73 6.95 -2.47
N VAL A 62 14.46 5.84 -2.58
CA VAL A 62 13.93 4.49 -2.30
C VAL A 62 13.27 4.42 -0.92
N ALA A 63 13.83 5.17 0.04
CA ALA A 63 13.30 5.25 1.39
C ALA A 63 11.97 6.03 1.45
N ASP A 64 11.77 7.04 0.62
CA ASP A 64 10.48 7.76 0.54
C ASP A 64 9.40 6.88 -0.13
N GLN A 65 9.80 6.05 -1.11
CA GLN A 65 8.89 5.08 -1.73
C GLN A 65 8.46 4.00 -0.72
N SER A 66 9.36 3.53 0.13
CA SER A 66 9.00 2.56 1.19
C SER A 66 8.08 3.17 2.24
N ASP A 67 8.28 4.43 2.63
CA ASP A 67 7.41 5.13 3.59
C ASP A 67 5.99 5.33 3.01
N PHE A 68 5.88 5.66 1.72
CA PHE A 68 4.59 5.74 1.05
C PHE A 68 3.89 4.37 0.98
N ALA A 69 4.64 3.31 0.67
CA ALA A 69 4.09 1.96 0.64
C ALA A 69 3.58 1.51 2.01
N SER A 70 4.31 1.84 3.08
CA SER A 70 3.92 1.44 4.44
C SER A 70 2.66 2.19 4.93
N MET A 71 2.54 3.50 4.66
CA MET A 71 1.29 4.24 4.92
C MET A 71 0.10 3.67 4.14
N ASN A 72 0.30 3.34 2.86
CA ASN A 72 -0.77 2.76 2.05
C ASN A 72 -1.19 1.38 2.55
N GLU A 73 -0.26 0.58 3.09
CA GLU A 73 -0.59 -0.70 3.69
C GLU A 73 -1.44 -0.53 4.95
N VAL A 74 -1.13 0.44 5.82
CA VAL A 74 -1.99 0.78 6.97
C VAL A 74 -3.40 1.14 6.51
N ARG A 75 -3.52 2.05 5.54
CA ARG A 75 -4.82 2.46 4.96
C ARG A 75 -5.59 1.30 4.35
N ARG A 76 -4.90 0.43 3.61
CA ARG A 76 -5.50 -0.74 2.98
C ARG A 76 -6.03 -1.71 4.02
N ARG A 77 -5.25 -2.03 5.05
CA ARG A 77 -5.70 -2.89 6.15
C ARG A 77 -6.92 -2.31 6.86
N CYS A 78 -6.92 -1.00 7.06
CA CYS A 78 -8.08 -0.28 7.59
C CYS A 78 -9.33 -0.41 6.72
N GLN A 79 -9.21 -0.18 5.43
CA GLN A 79 -10.32 -0.32 4.50
C GLN A 79 -10.88 -1.75 4.52
N VAL A 80 -10.00 -2.76 4.46
CA VAL A 80 -10.40 -4.18 4.53
C VAL A 80 -11.12 -4.50 5.84
N ARG A 81 -10.65 -3.97 6.98
CA ARG A 81 -11.33 -4.15 8.27
C ARG A 81 -12.74 -3.57 8.26
N LEU A 82 -12.92 -2.35 7.76
CA LEU A 82 -14.23 -1.69 7.66
C LEU A 82 -15.18 -2.44 6.71
N ASP A 83 -14.67 -2.89 5.56
CA ASP A 83 -15.44 -3.64 4.58
C ASP A 83 -15.89 -5.00 5.14
N ASN A 84 -15.02 -5.67 5.91
CA ASN A 84 -15.36 -6.93 6.57
C ASN A 84 -16.49 -6.76 7.61
N ILE A 85 -16.43 -5.70 8.42
CA ILE A 85 -17.49 -5.38 9.40
C ILE A 85 -18.81 -5.17 8.64
N SER A 86 -18.83 -4.29 7.65
CA SER A 86 -20.03 -3.99 6.87
C SER A 86 -20.60 -5.22 6.16
N SER A 87 -19.75 -6.02 5.52
CA SER A 87 -20.16 -7.24 4.81
C SER A 87 -20.78 -8.27 5.75
N ARG A 88 -20.18 -8.50 6.92
CA ARG A 88 -20.68 -9.43 7.93
C ARG A 88 -22.08 -9.02 8.41
N TYR A 89 -22.25 -7.75 8.77
CA TYR A 89 -23.54 -7.24 9.24
C TYR A 89 -24.60 -7.18 8.14
N ALA A 90 -24.21 -6.83 6.91
CA ALA A 90 -25.11 -6.91 5.75
C ALA A 90 -25.61 -8.34 5.52
N GLY A 91 -24.75 -9.34 5.66
CA GLY A 91 -25.14 -10.76 5.58
C GLY A 91 -26.17 -11.15 6.64
N GLN A 92 -25.95 -10.75 7.90
CA GLN A 92 -26.90 -11.03 8.99
C GLN A 92 -28.25 -10.33 8.79
N ARG A 93 -28.25 -9.05 8.38
CA ARG A 93 -29.48 -8.32 8.07
C ARG A 93 -30.28 -8.96 6.95
N ARG A 94 -29.61 -9.42 5.87
CA ARG A 94 -30.28 -10.13 4.77
C ARG A 94 -30.93 -11.41 5.26
N ARG A 95 -30.21 -12.22 6.03
CA ARG A 95 -30.76 -13.45 6.63
C ARG A 95 -32.02 -13.17 7.44
N ILE A 96 -31.99 -12.18 8.33
CA ILE A 96 -33.17 -11.81 9.14
C ILE A 96 -34.31 -11.32 8.24
N ALA A 97 -34.02 -10.53 7.21
CA ALA A 97 -35.04 -10.06 6.27
C ALA A 97 -35.70 -11.24 5.52
N ASP A 98 -34.93 -12.23 5.10
CA ASP A 98 -35.43 -13.43 4.43
C ASP A 98 -36.31 -14.28 5.38
N GLU A 99 -35.89 -14.41 6.65
CA GLU A 99 -36.67 -15.11 7.68
C GLU A 99 -37.99 -14.39 7.97
N ILE A 100 -37.99 -13.06 8.07
CA ILE A 100 -39.22 -12.25 8.21
C ILE A 100 -40.13 -12.46 7.00
N ALA A 101 -39.61 -12.36 5.78
CA ALA A 101 -40.41 -12.53 4.56
C ALA A 101 -41.03 -13.95 4.49
N ALA A 102 -40.28 -14.97 4.92
CA ALA A 102 -40.79 -16.33 5.02
C ALA A 102 -41.95 -16.44 6.03
N LEU A 103 -41.83 -15.80 7.21
CA LEU A 103 -42.91 -15.78 8.20
C LEU A 103 -44.13 -14.97 7.73
N GLU A 104 -43.93 -13.83 7.07
CA GLU A 104 -45.01 -13.04 6.47
C GLU A 104 -45.78 -13.85 5.41
N SER A 105 -45.07 -14.63 4.60
CA SER A 105 -45.71 -15.53 3.63
C SER A 105 -46.56 -16.63 4.29
N ARG A 106 -46.19 -17.07 5.51
CA ARG A 106 -46.97 -18.02 6.31
C ARG A 106 -48.20 -17.34 6.91
N VAL A 107 -48.05 -16.12 7.43
CA VAL A 107 -49.15 -15.29 7.92
C VAL A 107 -50.22 -15.11 6.84
N ALA A 108 -49.81 -14.80 5.61
CA ALA A 108 -50.73 -14.61 4.48
C ALA A 108 -51.51 -15.88 4.08
N ARG A 109 -51.04 -17.07 4.48
CA ARG A 109 -51.68 -18.37 4.20
C ARG A 109 -52.52 -18.90 5.36
N THR A 110 -52.59 -18.18 6.47
CA THR A 110 -53.32 -18.62 7.66
C THR A 110 -54.83 -18.56 7.43
N ASN A 111 -55.57 -19.53 7.97
CA ASN A 111 -57.03 -19.62 7.79
C ASN A 111 -57.78 -18.62 8.69
N ASN A 112 -58.93 -18.13 8.23
CA ASN A 112 -59.81 -17.22 8.98
C ASN A 112 -60.68 -17.93 10.03
N ASN A 113 -60.07 -18.79 10.85
CA ASN A 113 -60.74 -19.48 11.96
C ASN A 113 -59.96 -19.27 13.27
N LEU A 114 -60.52 -19.73 14.40
CA LEU A 114 -59.92 -19.51 15.73
C LEU A 114 -58.48 -20.07 15.81
N ALA A 115 -58.24 -21.27 15.27
CA ALA A 115 -56.91 -21.87 15.25
C ALA A 115 -55.92 -21.06 14.39
N GLY A 116 -56.38 -20.52 13.26
CA GLY A 116 -55.60 -19.64 12.42
C GLY A 116 -55.26 -18.31 13.09
N ALA A 117 -56.20 -17.72 13.84
CA ALA A 117 -55.93 -16.51 14.61
C ALA A 117 -54.84 -16.72 15.69
N THR A 118 -54.86 -17.88 16.37
CA THR A 118 -53.80 -18.23 17.33
C THR A 118 -52.45 -18.43 16.65
N LEU A 119 -52.41 -19.14 15.52
CA LEU A 119 -51.18 -19.35 14.74
C LEU A 119 -50.62 -18.02 14.23
N GLU A 120 -51.46 -17.16 13.67
CA GLU A 120 -51.08 -15.85 13.17
C GLU A 120 -50.46 -14.99 14.28
N SER A 121 -51.06 -14.97 15.48
CA SER A 121 -50.52 -14.25 16.64
C SER A 121 -49.10 -14.74 16.98
N GLY A 122 -48.88 -16.05 17.01
CA GLY A 122 -47.55 -16.63 17.25
C GLY A 122 -46.52 -16.32 16.16
N LEU A 123 -46.93 -16.26 14.88
CA LEU A 123 -46.06 -15.85 13.77
C LEU A 123 -45.70 -14.36 13.87
N ARG A 124 -46.67 -13.50 14.20
CA ARG A 124 -46.44 -12.06 14.38
C ARG A 124 -45.50 -11.77 15.56
N GLN A 125 -45.58 -12.55 16.64
CA GLN A 125 -44.62 -12.47 17.76
C GLN A 125 -43.20 -12.81 17.32
N GLN A 126 -43.01 -13.86 16.50
CA GLN A 126 -41.71 -14.20 15.94
C GLN A 126 -41.15 -13.11 15.03
N ILE A 127 -41.99 -12.53 14.16
CA ILE A 127 -41.62 -11.40 13.30
C ILE A 127 -41.17 -10.20 14.14
N ALA A 128 -41.89 -9.88 15.22
CA ALA A 128 -41.52 -8.79 16.12
C ALA A 128 -40.17 -9.04 16.79
N GLY A 129 -39.89 -10.28 17.21
CA GLY A 129 -38.58 -10.67 17.75
C GLY A 129 -37.44 -10.48 16.76
N LEU A 130 -37.61 -10.95 15.52
CA LEU A 130 -36.62 -10.77 14.45
C LEU A 130 -36.42 -9.30 14.07
N ALA A 131 -37.49 -8.50 14.07
CA ALA A 131 -37.40 -7.06 13.83
C ALA A 131 -36.59 -6.33 14.92
N ALA A 132 -36.76 -6.73 16.18
CA ALA A 132 -35.98 -6.21 17.30
C ALA A 132 -34.50 -6.62 17.20
N GLU A 133 -34.22 -7.88 16.84
CA GLU A 133 -32.86 -8.37 16.57
C GLU A 133 -32.19 -7.60 15.43
N ARG A 134 -32.91 -7.33 14.33
CA ARG A 134 -32.39 -6.49 13.25
C ARG A 134 -32.00 -5.09 13.73
N GLY A 135 -32.79 -4.53 14.65
CA GLY A 135 -32.49 -3.24 15.29
C GLY A 135 -31.22 -3.30 16.13
N SER A 136 -31.04 -4.34 16.95
CA SER A 136 -29.84 -4.49 17.78
C SER A 136 -28.57 -4.69 16.93
N LEU A 137 -28.67 -5.42 15.81
CA LEU A 137 -27.56 -5.55 14.85
C LEU A 137 -27.14 -4.23 14.24
N SER A 138 -28.08 -3.34 13.92
CA SER A 138 -27.75 -2.01 13.38
C SER A 138 -26.98 -1.15 14.38
N THR A 139 -27.35 -1.23 15.66
CA THR A 139 -26.63 -0.54 16.74
C THR A 139 -25.25 -1.14 16.94
N ALA A 140 -25.13 -2.47 16.94
CA ALA A 140 -23.86 -3.17 17.09
C ALA A 140 -22.89 -2.85 15.93
N GLU A 141 -23.37 -2.86 14.68
CA GLU A 141 -22.57 -2.46 13.51
C GLU A 141 -22.06 -1.03 13.67
N SER A 142 -22.92 -0.10 14.09
CA SER A 142 -22.54 1.31 14.24
C SER A 142 -21.45 1.49 15.30
N GLN A 143 -21.56 0.80 16.43
CA GLN A 143 -20.56 0.82 17.49
C GLN A 143 -19.23 0.21 17.03
N GLU A 144 -19.26 -0.93 16.36
CA GLU A 144 -18.04 -1.59 15.88
C GLU A 144 -17.37 -0.79 14.75
N MET A 145 -18.14 -0.20 13.84
CA MET A 145 -17.63 0.69 12.80
C MET A 145 -16.97 1.93 13.39
N GLN A 146 -17.55 2.50 14.45
CA GLN A 146 -16.94 3.63 15.15
C GLN A 146 -15.60 3.22 15.79
N ALA A 147 -15.59 2.12 16.55
CA ALA A 147 -14.37 1.62 17.19
C ALA A 147 -13.27 1.30 16.16
N ALA A 148 -13.63 0.69 15.02
CA ALA A 148 -12.69 0.38 13.95
C ALA A 148 -12.11 1.65 13.29
N ARG A 149 -12.90 2.72 13.15
CA ARG A 149 -12.42 4.03 12.64
C ARG A 149 -11.45 4.68 13.61
N GLU A 150 -11.73 4.62 14.91
CA GLU A 150 -10.84 5.14 15.95
C GLU A 150 -9.50 4.39 15.96
N GLN A 151 -9.53 3.05 15.86
CA GLN A 151 -8.32 2.24 15.72
C GLN A 151 -7.53 2.59 14.45
N CYS A 152 -8.22 2.79 13.33
CA CYS A 152 -7.59 3.21 12.09
C CYS A 152 -6.86 4.55 12.21
N ALA A 153 -7.51 5.55 12.81
CA ALA A 153 -6.89 6.85 13.04
C ALA A 153 -5.64 6.74 13.93
N ALA A 154 -5.70 5.90 14.97
CA ALA A 154 -4.55 5.66 15.85
C ALA A 154 -3.38 4.96 15.13
N GLU A 155 -3.68 3.96 14.29
CA GLU A 155 -2.67 3.25 13.50
C GLU A 155 -2.01 4.17 12.45
N GLU A 156 -2.78 5.03 11.78
CA GLU A 156 -2.24 6.02 10.84
C GLU A 156 -1.34 7.03 11.54
N LEU A 157 -1.73 7.52 12.72
CA LEU A 157 -0.91 8.45 13.51
C LEU A 157 0.40 7.78 13.94
N ALA A 158 0.33 6.57 14.48
CA ALA A 158 1.52 5.84 14.92
C ALA A 158 2.51 5.56 13.79
N GLU A 159 2.00 5.24 12.60
CA GLU A 159 2.83 5.03 11.42
C GLU A 159 3.44 6.33 10.90
N GLN A 160 2.67 7.42 10.90
CA GLN A 160 3.17 8.74 10.54
C GLN A 160 4.31 9.18 11.48
N GLU A 161 4.14 9.01 12.79
CA GLU A 161 5.19 9.29 13.76
C GLU A 161 6.45 8.44 13.55
N ARG A 162 6.29 7.16 13.17
CA ARG A 162 7.41 6.29 12.83
C ARG A 162 8.18 6.84 11.64
N ILE A 163 7.47 7.21 10.57
CA ILE A 163 8.06 7.78 9.36
C ILE A 163 8.80 9.09 9.68
N ASP A 164 8.21 9.96 10.48
CA ASP A 164 8.83 11.24 10.86
C ASP A 164 10.10 11.04 11.69
N ARG A 165 10.11 10.08 12.62
CA ARG A 165 11.32 9.68 13.34
C ARG A 165 12.40 9.14 12.40
N ASP A 166 12.02 8.26 11.46
CA ASP A 166 12.95 7.68 10.50
C ASP A 166 13.53 8.73 9.55
N LYS A 167 12.75 9.76 9.19
CA LYS A 167 13.22 10.92 8.40
C LYS A 167 14.19 11.79 9.20
N ALA A 168 13.85 12.14 10.44
CA ALA A 168 14.74 12.92 11.30
C ALA A 168 16.09 12.22 11.51
N ALA A 169 16.08 10.90 11.72
CA ALA A 169 17.30 10.10 11.85
C ALA A 169 18.13 10.05 10.55
N ARG A 170 17.47 10.04 9.37
CA ARG A 170 18.14 10.13 8.06
C ARG A 170 18.79 11.51 7.87
N GLU A 171 18.11 12.58 8.23
CA GLU A 171 18.61 13.95 8.15
C GLU A 171 19.81 14.17 9.08
N GLU A 172 19.77 13.64 10.30
CA GLU A 172 20.89 13.69 11.24
C GLU A 172 22.13 13.00 10.67
N LYS A 173 21.98 11.80 10.10
CA LYS A 173 23.07 11.05 9.44
C LYS A 173 23.60 11.73 8.17
N ALA A 174 22.80 12.56 7.52
CA ALA A 174 23.18 13.30 6.33
C ALA A 174 23.97 14.60 6.62
N LYS A 175 24.04 15.05 7.89
CA LYS A 175 24.86 16.21 8.26
C LYS A 175 26.35 15.89 8.06
N PRO A 176 27.09 16.70 7.29
CA PRO A 176 28.52 16.47 7.09
C PRO A 176 29.29 16.60 8.42
N ALA A 177 30.24 15.70 8.65
CA ALA A 177 31.18 15.82 9.76
C ALA A 177 31.90 17.17 9.68
N ALA A 178 32.01 17.88 10.80
CA ALA A 178 32.73 19.15 10.88
C ALA A 178 34.14 18.99 10.29
N PRO A 179 34.63 19.95 9.50
CA PRO A 179 35.99 19.88 8.95
C PRO A 179 36.97 19.72 10.11
N LYS A 180 37.83 18.70 10.05
CA LYS A 180 38.97 18.55 10.96
C LYS A 180 39.73 19.87 10.97
N ALA A 181 39.92 20.45 12.16
CA ALA A 181 40.74 21.63 12.33
C ALA A 181 42.14 21.37 11.71
N PRO A 182 42.73 22.35 11.01
CA PRO A 182 44.08 22.21 10.49
C PRO A 182 45.04 21.90 11.64
N GLU A 183 45.85 20.87 11.44
CA GLU A 183 46.92 20.46 12.33
C GLU A 183 47.90 21.65 12.51
N PRO A 184 48.26 22.04 13.75
CA PRO A 184 49.15 23.17 13.95
C PRO A 184 50.53 22.85 13.37
N ASP A 185 50.97 23.65 12.40
CA ASP A 185 52.31 23.61 11.84
C ASP A 185 53.35 23.71 12.96
N ASN A 186 54.16 22.66 13.09
CA ASN A 186 55.22 22.56 14.08
C ASN A 186 56.42 23.44 13.65
N PRO A 187 56.80 24.48 14.41
CA PRO A 187 57.85 25.42 14.01
C PRO A 187 59.30 24.94 14.25
N GLU A 188 59.55 23.68 14.65
CA GLU A 188 60.91 23.20 15.00
C GLU A 188 61.75 22.65 13.83
N LYS A 189 61.71 23.28 12.65
CA LYS A 189 62.71 23.02 11.59
C LYS A 189 63.28 24.33 11.05
N LEU A 190 64.28 24.86 11.75
CA LEU A 190 65.27 25.81 11.26
C LEU A 190 66.66 25.32 11.69
#